data_AF-A0A976FCV5-F1
#
_entry.id   AF-A0A976FCV5-F1
#
_cell.length_a   1.000
_cell.length_b   1.000
_cell.length_c   1.000
_cell.angle_alpha   90.00
_cell.angle_beta   90.00
_cell.angle_gamma   90.00
#
_symmetry.space_group_name_H-M   'P 1'
#
loop_
_entity.id
_entity.type
_entity.pdbx_description
1 polymer ?
#
loop_
_entity_poly.entity_id
_entity_poly.type
_entity_poly.pdbx_seq_one_letter_code
_entity_poly.pdbx_strand_id
1 'polypeptide(L)'
;MTKQLLNNNTWGNLRVAELGAARKARLADSEARNPTLTFGSPQQKVALFEAALLLLVFGSNNYETVKVEHASLFLINEELPDEWVRASNPVTIANVISTALKVGDAARFSGMRFKDLIRSFISLH
;
A
#
# COMPACT_ATOMS: atom_id res chain seq x y z
N MET A 1 -1.04 9.75 8.60
CA MET A 1 -1.22 8.77 7.51
C MET A 1 -2.66 8.24 7.47
N THR A 2 -3.13 7.50 8.48
CA THR A 2 -4.48 6.88 8.46
C THR A 2 -5.59 7.87 8.20
N LYS A 3 -5.68 8.99 8.95
CA LYS A 3 -6.70 10.03 8.70
C LYS A 3 -6.59 10.68 7.30
N GLN A 4 -5.39 10.87 6.76
CA GLN A 4 -5.21 11.42 5.40
C GLN A 4 -5.61 10.41 4.32
N LEU A 5 -5.35 9.13 4.54
CA LEU A 5 -5.74 8.06 3.65
C LEU A 5 -7.27 7.92 3.61
N LEU A 6 -7.92 7.96 4.78
CA LEU A 6 -9.35 7.81 4.90
C LEU A 6 -10.13 9.05 4.42
N ASN A 7 -9.54 10.25 4.46
CA ASN A 7 -10.24 11.48 4.05
C ASN A 7 -10.15 11.79 2.56
N ASN A 8 -9.23 11.17 1.81
CA ASN A 8 -8.98 11.48 0.39
C ASN A 8 -9.72 10.54 -0.60
N ASN A 9 -10.81 9.91 -0.18
CA ASN A 9 -11.58 9.02 -1.05
C ASN A 9 -12.90 9.68 -1.49
N THR A 10 -13.24 9.55 -2.78
CA THR A 10 -14.46 10.12 -3.37
C THR A 10 -15.63 9.14 -3.42
N TRP A 11 -15.39 7.84 -3.18
CA TRP A 11 -16.37 6.77 -3.43
C TRP A 11 -16.44 5.69 -2.34
N GLY A 12 -15.99 5.97 -1.11
CA GLY A 12 -16.01 5.02 0.00
C GLY A 12 -15.01 3.86 -0.14
N ASN A 13 -14.12 3.92 -1.13
CA ASN A 13 -13.13 2.90 -1.42
C ASN A 13 -11.73 3.51 -1.56
N LEU A 14 -10.73 2.76 -1.11
CA LEU A 14 -9.32 3.02 -1.39
C LEU A 14 -8.89 2.15 -2.57
N ARG A 15 -8.20 2.76 -3.53
CA ARG A 15 -7.58 2.08 -4.66
C ARG A 15 -6.11 2.49 -4.75
N VAL A 16 -5.45 1.99 -5.79
CA VAL A 16 -4.04 2.29 -6.11
C VAL A 16 -3.76 3.79 -6.10
N ALA A 17 -4.62 4.61 -6.71
CA ALA A 17 -4.41 6.05 -6.84
C ALA A 17 -4.43 6.76 -5.47
N GLU A 18 -5.40 6.44 -4.63
CA GLU A 18 -5.54 7.02 -3.29
C GLU A 18 -4.37 6.62 -2.39
N LEU A 19 -3.93 5.36 -2.46
CA LEU A 19 -2.73 4.92 -1.73
C LEU A 19 -1.44 5.57 -2.24
N GLY A 20 -1.30 5.73 -3.56
CA GLY A 20 -0.17 6.44 -4.15
C GLY A 20 -0.11 7.90 -3.67
N ALA A 21 -1.24 8.60 -3.71
CA ALA A 21 -1.37 9.96 -3.21
C ALA A 21 -1.06 10.06 -1.71
N ALA A 22 -1.59 9.13 -0.90
CA ALA A 22 -1.32 9.09 0.54
C ALA A 22 0.16 8.80 0.85
N ARG A 23 0.81 7.90 0.10
CA ARG A 23 2.24 7.62 0.27
C ARG A 23 3.10 8.83 -0.09
N LYS A 24 2.79 9.51 -1.21
CA LYS A 24 3.46 10.76 -1.59
C LYS A 24 3.30 11.85 -0.52
N ALA A 25 2.07 12.07 -0.05
CA ALA A 25 1.80 13.06 1.00
C ALA A 25 2.54 12.72 2.30
N ARG A 26 2.62 11.43 2.66
CA ARG A 26 3.32 11.01 3.88
C ARG A 26 4.83 11.17 3.79
N LEU A 27 5.42 10.98 2.60
CA LEU A 27 6.83 11.26 2.37
C LEU A 27 7.12 12.76 2.55
N ALA A 28 6.38 13.62 1.86
CA ALA A 28 6.55 15.08 1.96
C ALA A 28 6.40 15.59 3.41
N ASP A 29 5.42 15.06 4.14
CA ASP A 29 5.22 15.35 5.56
C ASP A 29 6.36 14.84 6.46
N SER A 30 6.97 13.71 6.10
CA SER A 30 8.15 13.19 6.82
C SER A 30 9.40 14.02 6.54
N GLU A 31 9.62 14.42 5.28
CA GLU A 31 10.73 15.29 4.86
C GLU A 31 10.64 16.65 5.56
N ALA A 32 9.43 17.20 5.70
CA ALA A 32 9.22 18.50 6.34
C ALA A 32 9.46 18.48 7.86
N ARG A 33 9.26 17.34 8.53
CA ARG A 33 9.24 17.25 10.00
C ARG A 33 10.39 16.44 10.60
N ASN A 34 11.09 15.66 9.80
CA ASN A 34 12.17 14.78 10.26
C ASN A 34 13.48 15.07 9.50
N PRO A 35 14.40 15.88 10.06
CA PRO A 35 15.65 16.23 9.41
C PRO A 35 16.61 15.04 9.21
N THR A 36 16.38 13.91 9.90
CA THR A 36 17.20 12.69 9.78
C THR A 36 16.46 11.58 9.03
N LEU A 37 15.45 11.93 8.23
CA LEU A 37 14.65 10.95 7.50
C LEU A 37 15.53 10.04 6.62
N THR A 38 15.43 8.74 6.88
CA THR A 38 15.95 7.71 5.97
C THR A 38 14.78 7.11 5.21
N PHE A 39 14.68 7.41 3.91
CA PHE A 39 13.64 6.87 3.04
C PHE A 39 14.17 6.48 1.65
N GLY A 40 15.19 5.62 1.65
CA GLY A 40 15.78 5.07 0.44
C GLY A 40 15.00 3.87 -0.12
N SER A 41 15.59 3.21 -1.11
CA SER A 41 14.97 2.08 -1.81
C SER A 41 14.46 0.95 -0.88
N PRO A 42 15.15 0.56 0.22
CA PRO A 42 14.63 -0.46 1.13
C PRO A 42 13.32 -0.03 1.82
N GLN A 43 13.24 1.20 2.34
CA GLN A 43 12.06 1.71 3.02
C GLN A 43 10.89 1.91 2.06
N GLN A 44 11.18 2.43 0.85
CA GLN A 44 10.18 2.55 -0.20
C GLN A 44 9.58 1.19 -0.57
N LYS A 45 10.40 0.13 -0.65
CA LYS A 45 9.91 -1.22 -0.94
C LYS A 45 8.92 -1.68 0.12
N VAL A 46 9.31 -1.69 1.39
CA VAL A 46 8.43 -2.12 2.49
C VAL A 46 7.12 -1.33 2.48
N ALA A 47 7.20 0.00 2.35
CA ALA A 47 6.03 0.86 2.28
C ALA A 47 5.09 0.52 1.10
N LEU A 48 5.64 0.24 -0.09
CA LEU A 48 4.82 -0.11 -1.26
C LEU A 48 4.24 -1.53 -1.15
N PHE A 49 4.96 -2.48 -0.57
CA PHE A 49 4.44 -3.82 -0.27
C PHE A 49 3.28 -3.78 0.73
N GLU A 50 3.42 -3.04 1.83
CA GLU A 50 2.33 -2.85 2.80
C GLU A 50 1.09 -2.23 2.14
N ALA A 51 1.28 -1.24 1.25
CA ALA A 51 0.18 -0.62 0.53
C ALA A 51 -0.50 -1.61 -0.42
N ALA A 52 0.27 -2.45 -1.12
CA ALA A 52 -0.27 -3.52 -1.96
C ALA A 52 -1.04 -4.56 -1.14
N LEU A 53 -0.50 -4.98 0.00
CA LEU A 53 -1.18 -5.93 0.90
C LEU A 53 -2.47 -5.34 1.46
N LEU A 54 -2.52 -4.03 1.73
CA LEU A 54 -3.75 -3.37 2.16
C LEU A 54 -4.88 -3.57 1.13
N LEU A 55 -4.60 -3.38 -0.16
CA LEU A 55 -5.59 -3.57 -1.22
C LEU A 55 -5.91 -5.06 -1.49
N LEU A 56 -4.90 -5.91 -1.52
CA LEU A 56 -5.07 -7.30 -1.96
C LEU A 56 -5.62 -8.21 -0.86
N VAL A 57 -5.15 -8.04 0.38
CA VAL A 57 -5.57 -8.90 1.50
C VAL A 57 -6.90 -8.40 2.05
N PHE A 58 -6.97 -7.13 2.43
CA PHE A 58 -8.17 -6.58 3.06
C PHE A 58 -9.26 -6.22 2.06
N GLY A 59 -8.91 -6.05 0.78
CA GLY A 59 -9.87 -6.02 -0.31
C GLY A 59 -10.30 -7.40 -0.82
N SER A 60 -9.90 -8.48 -0.16
CA SER A 60 -10.28 -9.86 -0.54
C SER A 60 -9.91 -10.21 -1.99
N ASN A 61 -8.78 -9.67 -2.46
CA ASN A 61 -8.26 -9.80 -3.82
C ASN A 61 -9.25 -9.33 -4.90
N ASN A 62 -10.11 -8.37 -4.57
CA ASN A 62 -11.15 -7.84 -5.45
C ASN A 62 -10.65 -6.55 -6.13
N TYR A 63 -10.11 -6.66 -7.34
CA TYR A 63 -9.77 -5.52 -8.21
C TYR A 63 -8.92 -4.40 -7.56
N GLU A 64 -7.97 -4.75 -6.68
CA GLU A 64 -7.10 -3.78 -6.00
C GLU A 64 -7.88 -2.65 -5.30
N THR A 65 -9.03 -2.98 -4.71
CA THR A 65 -9.89 -2.05 -3.96
C THR A 65 -10.17 -2.57 -2.57
N VAL A 66 -10.22 -1.68 -1.59
CA VAL A 66 -10.71 -2.00 -0.23
C VAL A 66 -11.68 -0.92 0.21
N LYS A 67 -12.75 -1.30 0.90
CA LYS A 67 -13.67 -0.31 1.46
C LYS A 67 -12.97 0.49 2.54
N VAL A 68 -13.25 1.79 2.61
CA VAL A 68 -12.65 2.70 3.59
C VAL A 68 -13.01 2.30 5.02
N GLU A 69 -14.25 1.86 5.23
CA GLU A 69 -14.74 1.28 6.49
C GLU A 69 -13.90 0.07 6.91
N HIS A 70 -13.65 -0.87 5.99
CA HIS A 70 -12.83 -2.05 6.25
C HIS A 70 -11.38 -1.69 6.56
N ALA A 71 -10.80 -0.81 5.76
CA ALA A 71 -9.44 -0.32 5.99
C ALA A 71 -9.33 0.44 7.32
N SER A 72 -10.38 1.15 7.75
CA SER A 72 -10.41 1.85 9.04
C SER A 72 -10.41 0.88 10.21
N LEU A 73 -11.30 -0.11 10.19
CA LEU A 73 -11.36 -1.14 11.22
C LEU A 73 -10.02 -1.86 11.35
N PHE A 74 -9.40 -2.23 10.23
CA PHE A 74 -8.10 -2.88 10.29
C PHE A 74 -6.98 -1.94 10.80
N LEU A 75 -6.86 -0.73 10.25
CA LEU A 75 -5.73 0.17 10.56
C LEU A 75 -5.84 0.91 11.89
N ILE A 76 -7.03 0.99 12.47
CA ILE A 76 -7.30 1.74 13.70
C ILE A 76 -7.69 0.80 14.84
N ASN A 77 -8.57 -0.16 14.58
CA ASN A 77 -9.11 -1.07 15.59
C ASN A 77 -8.37 -2.41 15.61
N GLU A 78 -7.48 -2.66 14.64
CA GLU A 78 -6.79 -3.96 14.45
C GLU A 78 -7.79 -5.13 14.34
N GLU A 79 -8.95 -4.85 13.75
CA GLU A 79 -10.10 -5.75 13.68
C GLU A 79 -10.43 -6.11 12.22
N LEU A 80 -10.80 -7.37 11.99
CA LEU A 80 -11.35 -7.80 10.71
C LEU A 80 -12.87 -7.50 10.72
N PRO A 81 -13.41 -6.80 9.70
CA PRO A 81 -14.85 -6.57 9.59
C PRO A 81 -15.64 -7.89 9.55
N ASP A 82 -16.82 -7.94 10.17
CA ASP A 82 -17.65 -9.16 10.23
C ASP A 82 -18.01 -9.70 8.84
N GLU A 83 -18.24 -8.81 7.87
CA GLU A 83 -18.55 -9.13 6.48
C GLU A 83 -17.30 -9.36 5.61
N TRP A 84 -16.10 -9.20 6.18
CA TRP A 84 -14.87 -9.48 5.45
C TRP A 84 -14.73 -10.99 5.23
N VAL A 85 -14.50 -11.36 3.99
CA VAL A 85 -14.23 -12.75 3.60
C VAL A 85 -12.85 -12.86 2.99
N ARG A 86 -12.15 -13.96 3.27
CA ARG A 86 -10.90 -14.26 2.58
C ARG A 86 -11.14 -14.32 1.07
N ALA A 87 -10.17 -13.84 0.29
CA ALA A 87 -10.14 -13.99 -1.16
C ALA A 87 -10.36 -15.45 -1.60
N SER A 88 -11.24 -15.66 -2.59
CA SER A 88 -11.45 -16.97 -3.20
C SER A 88 -10.23 -17.45 -3.98
N ASN A 89 -9.50 -16.52 -4.60
CA ASN A 89 -8.23 -16.77 -5.28
C ASN A 89 -7.06 -16.34 -4.39
N PRO A 90 -6.01 -17.17 -4.23
CA PRO A 90 -4.85 -16.82 -3.43
C PRO A 90 -4.19 -15.52 -3.89
N VAL A 91 -3.80 -14.66 -2.95
CA VAL A 91 -2.91 -13.52 -3.22
C VAL A 91 -1.49 -14.06 -3.38
N THR A 92 -0.94 -13.96 -4.59
CA THR A 92 0.43 -14.42 -4.89
C THR A 92 1.45 -13.29 -4.71
N ILE A 93 2.73 -13.65 -4.54
CA ILE A 93 3.83 -12.67 -4.54
C ILE A 93 3.83 -11.82 -5.81
N ALA A 94 3.51 -12.42 -6.97
CA ALA A 94 3.41 -11.70 -8.23
C ALA A 94 2.30 -10.63 -8.21
N ASN A 95 1.14 -10.92 -7.59
CA ASN A 95 0.08 -9.92 -7.41
C ASN A 95 0.55 -8.76 -6.54
N VAL A 96 1.24 -9.05 -5.43
CA VAL A 96 1.76 -8.03 -4.51
C VAL A 96 2.79 -7.14 -5.20
N ILE A 97 3.76 -7.73 -5.91
CA ILE A 97 4.78 -6.98 -6.66
C ILE A 97 4.12 -6.09 -7.73
N SER A 98 3.18 -6.64 -8.51
CA SER A 98 2.46 -5.88 -9.53
C SER A 98 1.70 -4.69 -8.92
N THR A 99 0.98 -4.91 -7.82
CA THR A 99 0.20 -3.86 -7.16
C THR A 99 1.13 -2.80 -6.53
N ALA A 100 2.24 -3.22 -5.93
CA ALA A 100 3.22 -2.31 -5.32
C ALA A 100 3.85 -1.38 -6.37
N LEU A 101 4.15 -1.89 -7.57
CA LEU A 101 4.64 -1.08 -8.69
C LEU A 101 3.59 -0.02 -9.09
N LYS A 102 2.33 -0.42 -9.24
CA LYS A 102 1.25 0.52 -9.58
C LYS A 102 1.08 1.63 -8.53
N VAL A 103 1.18 1.28 -7.24
CA VAL A 103 1.12 2.27 -6.15
C VAL A 103 2.35 3.19 -6.19
N GLY A 104 3.54 2.65 -6.47
CA GLY A 104 4.77 3.42 -6.62
C GLY A 104 4.71 4.42 -7.78
N ASP A 105 4.19 3.98 -8.92
CA ASP A 105 3.95 4.84 -10.10
C ASP A 105 2.97 5.96 -9.76
N ALA A 106 1.85 5.63 -9.10
CA ALA A 106 0.87 6.62 -8.64
C ALA A 106 1.45 7.61 -7.61
N ALA A 107 2.36 7.16 -6.75
CA ALA A 107 3.10 8.01 -5.81
C ALA A 107 4.18 8.86 -6.49
N ARG A 108 4.50 8.59 -7.76
CA ARG A 108 5.64 9.16 -8.51
C ARG A 108 6.99 8.88 -7.84
N PHE A 109 7.13 7.70 -7.23
CA PHE A 109 8.43 7.25 -6.74
C PHE A 109 9.24 6.73 -7.94
N SER A 110 9.94 7.64 -8.61
CA SER A 110 10.78 7.31 -9.76
C SER A 110 11.97 6.44 -9.34
N GLY A 111 12.04 5.20 -9.81
CA GLY A 111 13.25 4.37 -9.71
C GLY A 111 13.05 2.91 -9.35
N MET A 112 11.84 2.47 -8.99
CA MET A 112 11.59 1.07 -8.65
C MET A 112 11.11 0.28 -9.85
N ARG A 113 11.97 -0.55 -10.46
CA ARG A 113 11.56 -1.46 -11.53
C ARG A 113 11.27 -2.85 -10.97
N PHE A 114 10.49 -3.63 -11.71
CA PHE A 114 10.18 -5.02 -11.36
C PHE A 114 11.41 -5.87 -10.97
N LYS A 115 12.52 -5.70 -11.70
CA LYS A 115 13.80 -6.38 -11.38
C LYS A 115 14.41 -5.96 -10.05
N ASP A 116 14.18 -4.72 -9.60
CA ASP A 116 14.71 -4.17 -8.35
C ASP A 116 13.91 -4.70 -7.13
N LEU A 117 12.66 -5.13 -7.38
CA LEU A 117 11.80 -5.84 -6.41
C LEU A 117 12.17 -7.33 -6.30
N ILE A 118 12.31 -8.03 -7.44
CA ILE A 118 12.66 -9.46 -7.43
C ILE A 118 14.03 -9.72 -6.81
N ARG A 119 15.05 -8.94 -7.20
CA ARG A 119 16.42 -9.14 -6.71
C ARG A 119 16.53 -9.07 -5.19
N SER A 120 15.68 -8.29 -4.51
CA SER A 120 15.75 -8.21 -3.04
C SER A 120 15.00 -9.32 -2.32
N PHE A 121 14.06 -10.02 -2.97
CA PHE A 121 13.39 -11.17 -2.37
C PHE A 121 14.30 -12.41 -2.36
N ILE A 122 15.09 -12.56 -3.44
CA ILE A 122 16.10 -13.62 -3.56
C ILE A 122 17.30 -13.36 -2.63
N SER A 123 17.63 -12.09 -2.36
CA SER A 123 18.78 -11.71 -1.50
C SER A 123 18.47 -11.70 0.01
N LEU A 124 17.23 -12.01 0.42
CA LEU A 124 16.81 -12.13 1.83
C LEU A 124 16.82 -13.59 2.33
N HIS A 125 17.29 -14.53 1.51
CA HIS A 125 17.51 -15.95 1.79
C HIS A 125 18.90 -16.35 1.29
#